data_AF-A0A7L1TW28-F1
#
_entry.id   AF-A0A7L1TW28-F1
#
_cell.length_a   1.000
_cell.length_b   1.000
_cell.length_c   1.000
_cell.angle_alpha   90.00
_cell.angle_beta   90.00
_cell.angle_gamma   90.00
#
_symmetry.space_group_name_H-M   'P 1'
#
loop_
_entity.id
_entity.type
_entity.pdbx_description
1 polymer ?
#
loop_
_entity_poly.entity_id
_entity_poly.type
_entity_poly.pdbx_seq_one_letter_code
_entity_poly.pdbx_strand_id
1 'polypeptide(L)' 'IDHETGIVHLSTGQAVVERANHTLKEYLAKQKQEGNNDVSSHLNKVLFTLNYLSLTERREEPAIVIHHATMKEG' A
#
# COMPACT_ATOMS: atom_id res chain seq x y z
N ILE A 1 21.46 2.46 -2.94
CA ILE A 1 20.19 3.22 -2.88
C ILE A 1 20.38 4.36 -3.85
N ASP A 2 19.66 4.31 -4.97
CA ASP A 2 19.74 5.31 -6.03
C ASP A 2 18.47 6.17 -5.98
N HIS A 3 18.63 7.48 -6.22
CA HIS A 3 17.54 8.44 -6.12
C HIS A 3 17.22 9.02 -7.49
N GLU A 4 15.95 8.92 -7.88
CA GLU A 4 15.43 9.54 -9.09
C GLU A 4 14.16 10.34 -8.73
N THR A 5 14.08 11.57 -9.26
CA THR A 5 12.93 12.46 -9.04
C THR A 5 12.10 12.52 -10.32
N GLY A 6 10.77 12.50 -10.16
CA GLY A 6 9.85 12.64 -11.28
C GLY A 6 9.91 14.02 -11.94
N ILE A 7 9.18 14.14 -13.05
CA ILE A 7 9.07 15.39 -13.78
C ILE A 7 8.28 16.40 -12.94
N VAL A 8 8.81 17.61 -12.80
CA VAL A 8 8.16 18.68 -12.04
C VAL A 8 6.76 18.94 -12.60
N HIS A 9 5.76 19.00 -11.71
CA HIS A 9 4.33 19.20 -12.04
C HIS A 9 3.65 18.11 -12.87
N LEU A 10 4.36 17.03 -13.22
CA LEU A 10 3.82 15.90 -13.98
C LEU A 10 3.92 14.63 -13.14
N SER A 11 2.84 14.33 -12.41
CA SER A 11 2.78 13.17 -11.53
C SER A 11 2.55 11.83 -12.25
N THR A 12 2.46 11.83 -13.58
CA THR A 12 2.20 10.64 -14.39
C THR A 12 3.21 9.52 -14.16
N GLY A 13 4.47 9.86 -13.87
CA GLY A 13 5.51 8.89 -13.50
C GLY A 13 5.29 8.20 -12.14
N GLN A 14 4.39 8.72 -11.30
CA GLN A 14 4.11 8.22 -9.95
C GLN A 14 2.66 7.74 -9.76
N ALA A 15 1.90 7.60 -10.85
CA ALA A 15 0.48 7.23 -10.81
C ALA A 15 0.19 5.93 -10.03
N VAL A 16 1.15 4.99 -9.99
CA VAL A 16 1.03 3.76 -9.19
C VAL A 16 0.99 4.08 -7.69
N VAL A 17 1.87 4.95 -7.22
CA VAL A 17 1.94 5.38 -5.80
C VAL A 17 0.72 6.20 -5.44
N GLU A 18 0.28 7.10 -6.32
CA GLU A 18 -0.93 7.90 -6.10
C GLU A 18 -2.19 7.03 -5.96
N ARG A 19 -2.34 6.02 -6.83
CA ARG A 19 -3.43 5.05 -6.73
C ARG A 19 -3.35 4.22 -5.45
N ALA A 20 -2.16 3.79 -5.05
CA ALA A 20 -1.98 3.08 -3.78
C ALA A 20 -2.39 3.96 -2.57
N ASN A 21 -2.03 5.25 -2.60
CA ASN A 21 -2.45 6.22 -1.57
C ASN A 21 -3.97 6.42 -1.54
N HIS A 22 -4.63 6.41 -2.70
CA HIS A 22 -6.09 6.46 -2.78
C HIS A 22 -6.72 5.24 -2.10
N THR A 23 -6.28 4.02 -2.45
CA THR A 23 -6.76 2.79 -1.83
C THR A 23 -6.52 2.76 -0.32
N LEU A 24 -5.35 3.23 0.14
CA LEU A 24 -5.04 3.37 1.56
C LEU A 24 -6.06 4.26 2.28
N LYS A 25 -6.38 5.43 1.72
CA LYS A 25 -7.38 6.36 2.28
C LYS A 25 -8.77 5.74 2.33
N GLU A 26 -9.18 5.00 1.30
CA GLU A 26 -10.47 4.30 1.30
C GLU A 26 -10.55 3.25 2.41
N TYR A 27 -9.48 2.47 2.63
CA TYR A 27 -9.45 1.48 3.70
C TYR A 27 -9.41 2.12 5.09
N LEU A 28 -8.66 3.22 5.25
CA LEU A 28 -8.67 4.00 6.49
C LEU A 28 -10.06 4.53 6.84
N ALA A 29 -10.84 4.94 5.83
CA ALA A 29 -12.21 5.40 6.02
C ALA A 29 -13.21 4.25 6.27
N LYS A 30 -12.99 3.08 5.66
CA LYS A 30 -13.85 1.89 5.83
C LYS A 30 -13.64 1.19 7.16
N GLN A 31 -12.38 1.05 7.59
CA GLN A 31 -12.06 0.43 8.86
C GLN A 31 -12.42 1.40 9.98
N LYS A 32 -13.40 1.04 10.82
CA LYS A 32 -13.78 1.86 11.96
C LYS A 32 -12.57 1.98 12.90
N GLN A 33 -12.22 3.21 13.25
CA GLN A 33 -11.29 3.45 14.34
C GLN A 33 -11.98 3.01 15.64
N GLU A 34 -11.53 1.90 16.21
CA GLU A 34 -12.08 1.40 17.46
C GLU A 34 -11.61 2.30 18.61
N GLY A 35 -12.51 3.08 19.21
CA GLY A 35 -12.22 3.89 20.39
C GLY A 35 -11.13 4.96 20.18
N ASN A 36 -10.43 5.32 21.26
CA ASN A 36 -9.36 6.32 21.28
C ASN A 36 -8.01 5.76 20.77
N ASN A 37 -8.06 4.90 19.73
CA ASN A 37 -6.88 4.24 19.21
C ASN A 37 -5.95 5.23 18.52
N ASP A 38 -4.66 5.11 18.81
CA ASP A 38 -3.58 5.86 18.19
C ASP A 38 -3.62 5.76 16.65
N VAL A 39 -3.36 6.88 15.97
CA VAL A 39 -3.40 6.97 14.49
C VAL A 39 -2.43 5.97 13.85
N SER A 40 -1.28 5.73 14.47
CA SER A 40 -0.28 4.77 13.98
C SER A 40 -0.79 3.34 14.08
N SER A 41 -1.48 3.00 15.18
CA SER A 41 -2.12 1.68 15.33
C SER A 41 -3.19 1.43 14.25
N HIS A 42 -4.03 2.44 13.98
CA HIS A 42 -5.03 2.35 12.91
C HIS A 42 -4.39 2.17 11.53
N LEU A 43 -3.34 2.96 11.23
CA LEU A 43 -2.59 2.84 9.99
C LEU A 43 -1.93 1.45 9.84
N ASN A 44 -1.32 0.93 10.90
CA ASN A 44 -0.69 -0.39 10.89
C ASN A 44 -1.70 -1.50 10.61
N LYS A 45 -2.91 -1.44 11.18
CA LYS A 45 -3.98 -2.42 10.90
C LYS A 45 -4.40 -2.39 9.43
N VAL A 46 -4.55 -1.19 8.84
CA VAL A 46 -4.89 -1.05 7.42
C VAL A 46 -3.76 -1.57 6.53
N LEU A 47 -2.51 -1.21 6.82
CA LEU A 47 -1.35 -1.68 6.07
C LEU A 47 -1.17 -3.19 6.17
N PHE A 48 -1.42 -3.77 7.34
CA PHE A 48 -1.41 -5.23 7.51
C PHE A 48 -2.46 -5.89 6.62
N THR A 49 -3.69 -5.36 6.63
CA THR A 49 -4.77 -5.85 5.78
C THR A 49 -4.37 -5.79 4.30
N LEU A 50 -3.93 -4.62 3.81
CA LEU A 50 -3.58 -4.42 2.40
C LEU A 50 -2.40 -5.27 1.94
N ASN A 51 -1.37 -5.46 2.79
CA ASN A 51 -0.14 -6.14 2.37
C ASN A 51 -0.17 -7.67 2.59
N TYR A 52 -0.92 -8.14 3.58
CA TYR A 52 -0.89 -9.56 4.00
C TYR A 52 -2.20 -10.30 3.75
N LEU A 53 -3.34 -9.61 3.74
CA LEU A 53 -4.67 -10.25 3.71
C LEU A 53 -5.48 -9.93 2.44
N SER A 54 -5.18 -8.83 1.76
CA SER A 54 -5.89 -8.42 0.56
C SER A 54 -5.33 -9.09 -0.69
N LEU A 55 -6.21 -9.73 -1.44
CA LEU A 55 -6.00 -10.11 -2.84
C LEU A 55 -6.63 -9.02 -3.72
N THR A 56 -5.90 -8.57 -4.73
CA THR A 56 -6.45 -7.61 -5.71
C THR A 56 -6.99 -8.37 -6.90
N GLU A 57 -7.96 -7.83 -7.64
CA GLU A 57 -8.56 -8.52 -8.80
C GLU A 57 -7.54 -8.99 -9.85
N ARG A 58 -6.35 -8.38 -9.88
CA ARG A 58 -5.27 -8.72 -10.80
C ARG A 58 -4.23 -9.68 -10.23
N ARG A 59 -4.30 -10.04 -8.95
CA ARG A 59 -3.29 -10.86 -8.28
C ARG A 59 -3.92 -11.93 -7.41
N GLU A 60 -3.48 -13.16 -7.62
CA GLU A 60 -3.93 -14.33 -6.85
C GLU A 60 -3.24 -14.45 -5.49
N GLU A 61 -2.16 -13.71 -5.28
CA GLU A 61 -1.37 -13.73 -4.04
C GLU A 61 -1.26 -12.34 -3.38
N PRO A 62 -1.12 -12.28 -2.05
CA PRO A 62 -0.89 -11.03 -1.32
C PRO A 62 0.46 -10.39 -1.66
N ALA A 63 0.56 -9.08 -1.44
CA ALA A 63 1.78 -8.31 -1.73
C ALA A 63 3.03 -8.88 -1.04
N ILE A 64 2.90 -9.38 0.20
CA ILE A 64 4.01 -9.99 0.94
C ILE A 64 4.58 -11.23 0.24
N VAL A 65 3.73 -12.11 -0.30
CA VAL A 65 4.17 -13.35 -0.96
C VAL A 65 4.92 -13.01 -2.24
N ILE A 66 4.35 -12.11 -3.04
CA ILE A 66 4.97 -11.60 -4.27
C ILE A 66 6.32 -10.95 -3.97
N HIS A 67 6.39 -10.08 -2.95
CA HIS A 67 7.64 -9.43 -2.58
C HIS A 67 8.73 -10.46 -2.25
N HIS A 68 8.41 -11.46 -1.41
CA HIS A 68 9.36 -12.52 -1.08
C HIS A 68 9.74 -13.41 -2.25
N ALA A 69 8.85 -13.65 -3.22
CA ALA A 69 9.18 -14.38 -4.44
C ALA A 69 10.18 -13.56 -5.29
N THR A 70 9.90 -12.27 -5.53
CA THR A 70 10.78 -11.39 -6.32
C THR A 70 12.16 -11.19 -5.70
N MET A 71 12.27 -11.18 -4.36
CA MET A 71 13.55 -11.04 -3.66
C MET A 71 14.40 -12.34 -3.67
N LYS A 72 13.83 -13.48 -4.05
CA LYS A 72 14.59 -14.73 -4.24
C LYS A 72 15.12 -14.89 -5.66
N GLU A 73 14.59 -14.14 -6.61
CA GLU A 73 14.91 -14.23 -8.04
C GLU A 73 15.98 -13.21 -8.50
N GLY A 74 16.26 -12.18 -7.69
CA GLY A 74 17.32 -11.19 -7.92
C GLY A 74 18.52 -11.40 -7.01
#